data_AF-C6T6B4-F1
#
_entry.id   AF-C6T6B4-F1
#
_cell.length_a   1.000
_cell.length_b   1.000
_cell.length_c   1.000
_cell.angle_alpha   90.00
_cell.angle_beta   90.00
_cell.angle_gamma   90.00
#
_symmetry.space_group_name_H-M   'P 1'
#
loop_
_entity.id
_entity.type
_entity.pdbx_description
1 polymer ?
#
loop_
_entity_poly.entity_id
_entity_poly.type
_entity_poly.pdbx_seq_one_letter_code
_entity_poly.pdbx_strand_id
1 'polypeptide(L)'
;MRTNHGILAIIGWGLILPVGAIIARYFRHKDPLWFYLHAIIQFVGFTFGLGTVILGLQLYSKMQVHIPAHRGIGIFALVLSILQVLALFLRPNKDSKIRKFWNWYHSWFGRMALVFAAINIVLGMQAAGAGSDWKIGYGFVFGIMVVAAIVLEILAYLKRSEMRSLPPNFQLDPVGGATFPSK
;
A
#
# COMPACT_ATOMS: atom_id res chain seq x y z
N MET A 1 -23.18 8.55 9.20
CA MET A 1 -22.76 7.56 8.19
C MET A 1 -21.78 8.13 7.16
N ARG A 2 -22.06 9.27 6.52
CA ARG A 2 -21.12 9.92 5.56
C ARG A 2 -19.74 10.20 6.18
N THR A 3 -19.71 10.83 7.36
CA THR A 3 -18.50 11.12 8.12
C THR A 3 -17.70 9.85 8.41
N ASN A 4 -18.33 8.82 8.96
CA ASN A 4 -17.67 7.56 9.29
C ASN A 4 -17.12 6.85 8.04
N HIS A 5 -17.85 6.88 6.92
CA HIS A 5 -17.35 6.37 5.63
C HIS A 5 -16.09 7.12 5.19
N GLY A 6 -16.09 8.46 5.25
CA GLY A 6 -14.93 9.29 4.91
C GLY A 6 -13.73 9.05 5.83
N ILE A 7 -13.95 8.94 7.15
CA ILE A 7 -12.89 8.67 8.13
C ILE A 7 -12.26 7.29 7.86
N LEU A 8 -13.08 6.25 7.71
CA LEU A 8 -12.57 4.90 7.41
C LEU A 8 -11.83 4.88 6.06
N ALA A 9 -12.30 5.63 5.07
CA ALA A 9 -11.64 5.75 3.78
C ALA A 9 -10.23 6.34 3.94
N ILE A 10 -10.11 7.47 4.64
CA ILE A 10 -8.81 8.12 4.85
C ILE A 10 -7.87 7.24 5.68
N ILE A 11 -8.36 6.63 6.78
CA ILE A 11 -7.54 5.78 7.65
C ILE A 11 -7.10 4.51 6.93
N GLY A 12 -8.04 3.74 6.37
CA GLY A 12 -7.72 2.46 5.74
C GLY A 12 -6.99 2.66 4.42
N TRP A 13 -7.64 3.34 3.47
CA TRP A 13 -7.17 3.48 2.10
C TRP A 13 -6.13 4.59 1.91
N GLY A 14 -6.24 5.68 2.67
CA GLY A 14 -5.36 6.85 2.55
C GLY A 14 -4.09 6.79 3.39
N LEU A 15 -4.05 5.98 4.45
CA LEU A 15 -2.96 5.95 5.43
C LEU A 15 -2.37 4.54 5.63
N ILE A 16 -3.15 3.60 6.16
CA ILE A 16 -2.63 2.29 6.59
C ILE A 16 -2.11 1.47 5.40
N LEU A 17 -2.90 1.33 4.33
CA LEU A 17 -2.49 0.56 3.14
C LEU A 17 -1.24 1.16 2.45
N PRO A 18 -1.14 2.50 2.23
CA PRO A 18 0.11 3.12 1.77
C PRO A 18 1.33 2.83 2.65
N VAL A 19 1.20 2.89 3.98
CA VAL A 19 2.30 2.56 4.92
C VAL A 19 2.78 1.12 4.71
N GLY A 20 1.86 0.17 4.60
CA GLY A 20 2.19 -1.22 4.30
C GLY A 20 2.98 -1.37 3.00
N ALA A 21 2.60 -0.63 1.95
CA ALA A 21 3.30 -0.63 0.67
C ALA A 21 4.69 0.02 0.73
N ILE A 22 4.86 1.09 1.51
CA ILE A 22 6.17 1.72 1.76
C ILE A 22 7.11 0.72 2.44
N ILE A 23 6.63 0.01 3.47
CA ILE A 23 7.41 -1.02 4.17
C ILE A 23 7.88 -2.11 3.21
N ALA A 24 6.99 -2.67 2.38
CA ALA A 24 7.34 -3.69 1.40
C ALA A 24 8.29 -3.20 0.29
N ARG A 25 8.31 -1.90 -0.02
CA ARG A 25 9.20 -1.35 -1.04
C ARG A 25 10.61 -1.15 -0.50
N TYR A 26 10.76 -0.50 0.66
CA TYR A 26 12.04 0.03 1.13
C TYR A 26 12.73 -0.82 2.20
N PHE A 27 11.99 -1.65 2.93
CA PHE A 27 12.53 -2.39 4.08
C PHE A 27 12.84 -3.86 3.79
N ARG A 28 12.87 -4.29 2.51
CA ARG A 28 13.14 -5.69 2.12
C ARG A 28 14.46 -6.28 2.62
N HIS A 29 15.42 -5.44 2.99
CA HIS A 29 16.69 -5.85 3.59
C HIS A 29 16.55 -6.36 5.04
N LYS A 30 15.38 -6.19 5.67
CA LYS A 30 15.05 -6.69 7.01
C LYS A 30 14.23 -7.99 6.91
N ASP A 31 14.67 -8.98 6.12
CA ASP A 31 13.97 -10.28 6.02
C ASP A 31 14.11 -11.06 7.34
N PRO A 32 13.05 -11.71 7.88
CA PRO A 32 11.68 -11.77 7.39
C PRO A 32 10.75 -10.65 7.94
N LEU A 33 11.25 -9.76 8.80
CA LEU A 33 10.47 -8.73 9.50
C LEU A 33 9.63 -7.85 8.55
N TRP A 34 10.20 -7.40 7.42
CA TRP A 34 9.47 -6.55 6.46
C TRP A 34 8.19 -7.23 5.94
N PHE A 35 8.23 -8.55 5.76
CA PHE A 35 7.12 -9.32 5.22
C PHE A 35 5.99 -9.43 6.24
N TYR A 36 6.32 -9.71 7.50
CA TYR A 36 5.32 -9.74 8.58
C TYR A 36 4.69 -8.37 8.81
N LEU A 37 5.49 -7.31 8.88
CA LEU A 37 4.98 -5.94 9.02
C LEU A 37 4.06 -5.57 7.85
N HIS A 38 4.50 -5.85 6.61
CA HIS A 38 3.66 -5.62 5.43
C HIS A 38 2.34 -6.40 5.53
N ALA A 39 2.38 -7.70 5.78
CA ALA A 39 1.18 -8.54 5.81
C ALA A 39 0.18 -8.09 6.89
N ILE A 40 0.65 -7.81 8.10
CA ILE A 40 -0.19 -7.36 9.22
C ILE A 40 -0.82 -6.00 8.91
N ILE A 41 -0.02 -5.03 8.47
CA ILE A 41 -0.50 -3.68 8.16
C ILE A 41 -1.51 -3.73 7.00
N GLN A 42 -1.26 -4.53 5.97
CA GLN A 42 -2.19 -4.69 4.85
C GLN A 42 -3.49 -5.37 5.29
N PHE A 43 -3.43 -6.36 6.17
CA PHE A 43 -4.63 -7.02 6.69
C PHE A 43 -5.49 -6.04 7.50
N VAL A 44 -4.87 -5.28 8.41
CA VAL A 44 -5.56 -4.21 9.18
C VAL A 44 -6.15 -3.17 8.22
N GLY A 45 -5.35 -2.65 7.29
CA GLY A 45 -5.81 -1.66 6.32
C GLY A 45 -6.96 -2.16 5.45
N PHE A 46 -6.93 -3.44 5.05
CA PHE A 46 -8.00 -4.07 4.28
C PHE A 46 -9.28 -4.22 5.10
N THR A 47 -9.21 -4.52 6.40
CA THR A 47 -10.38 -4.54 7.29
C THR A 47 -11.06 -3.16 7.37
N PHE A 48 -10.29 -2.09 7.57
CA PHE A 48 -10.81 -0.72 7.54
C PHE A 48 -11.37 -0.36 6.15
N GLY A 49 -10.68 -0.81 5.10
CA GLY A 49 -11.10 -0.60 3.72
C GLY A 49 -12.41 -1.28 3.36
N LEU A 50 -12.63 -2.51 3.85
CA LEU A 50 -13.89 -3.24 3.70
C LEU A 50 -15.02 -2.55 4.48
N GLY A 51 -14.74 -2.09 5.71
CA GLY A 51 -15.68 -1.27 6.49
C GLY A 51 -16.11 -0.01 5.74
N THR A 52 -15.17 0.65 5.05
CA THR A 52 -15.46 1.80 4.17
C THR A 52 -16.47 1.42 3.08
N VAL A 53 -16.26 0.30 2.38
CA VAL A 53 -17.16 -0.16 1.32
C VAL A 53 -18.54 -0.49 1.87
N ILE A 54 -18.62 -1.20 3.00
CA ILE A 54 -19.90 -1.55 3.65
C ILE A 54 -20.69 -0.30 4.00
N LEU A 55 -20.05 0.70 4.62
CA LEU A 55 -20.71 1.98 4.91
C LEU A 55 -21.12 2.73 3.63
N GLY A 56 -20.33 2.63 2.56
CA GLY A 56 -20.65 3.21 1.25
C GLY A 56 -21.90 2.58 0.62
N LEU A 57 -22.03 1.25 0.70
CA LEU A 57 -23.20 0.51 0.23
C LEU A 57 -24.46 0.87 1.04
N GLN A 58 -24.33 0.98 2.36
CA GLN A 58 -25.44 1.43 3.23
C GLN A 58 -25.85 2.87 2.95
N LEU A 59 -24.89 3.75 2.62
CA LEU A 59 -25.16 5.12 2.27
C LEU A 59 -25.92 5.23 0.95
N TYR A 60 -25.51 4.42 -0.03
CA TYR A 60 -26.17 4.32 -1.33
C TYR A 60 -27.63 3.88 -1.19
N SER A 61 -27.89 2.80 -0.41
CA SER A 61 -29.25 2.28 -0.25
C SER A 61 -30.18 3.23 0.50
N LYS A 62 -29.66 3.98 1.47
CA LYS A 62 -30.49 4.86 2.33
C LYS A 62 -30.70 6.26 1.77
N MET A 63 -29.72 6.81 1.06
CA MET A 63 -29.73 8.23 0.68
C MET A 63 -29.72 8.48 -0.83
N GLN A 64 -29.80 7.43 -1.65
CA GLN A 64 -29.84 7.51 -3.13
C GLN A 64 -28.71 8.40 -3.70
N VAL A 65 -27.56 8.41 -3.02
CA VAL A 65 -26.40 9.22 -3.43
C VAL A 65 -25.78 8.56 -4.65
N HIS A 66 -26.11 9.07 -5.83
CA HIS A 66 -25.69 8.49 -7.10
C HIS A 66 -24.47 9.21 -7.66
N ILE A 67 -23.28 8.65 -7.42
CA ILE A 67 -22.01 9.14 -7.98
C ILE A 67 -21.36 7.97 -8.74
N PRO A 68 -21.69 7.79 -10.04
CA PRO A 68 -21.26 6.63 -10.81
C PRO A 68 -19.74 6.42 -10.79
N ALA A 69 -18.98 7.50 -10.96
CA ALA A 69 -17.52 7.46 -11.02
C ALA A 69 -16.91 6.99 -9.69
N HIS A 70 -17.31 7.59 -8.55
CA HIS A 70 -16.83 7.18 -7.22
C HIS A 70 -17.18 5.72 -6.91
N ARG A 71 -18.39 5.29 -7.28
CA ARG A 71 -18.80 3.89 -7.09
C ARG A 71 -17.96 2.93 -7.94
N GLY A 72 -17.82 3.21 -9.23
CA GLY A 72 -17.07 2.37 -10.17
C GLY A 72 -15.60 2.25 -9.77
N ILE A 73 -14.96 3.38 -9.46
CA ILE A 73 -13.55 3.41 -9.03
C ILE A 73 -13.39 2.71 -7.68
N GLY A 74 -14.30 2.91 -6.73
CA GLY A 74 -14.27 2.24 -5.43
C GLY A 74 -14.37 0.72 -5.54
N ILE A 75 -15.27 0.21 -6.39
CA ILE A 75 -15.39 -1.23 -6.67
C ILE A 75 -14.12 -1.74 -7.35
N PHE A 76 -13.59 -1.00 -8.32
CA PHE A 76 -12.36 -1.39 -9.01
C PHE A 76 -11.17 -1.50 -8.05
N ALA A 77 -10.98 -0.51 -7.15
CA ALA A 77 -9.94 -0.56 -6.13
C ALA A 77 -10.13 -1.73 -5.14
N LEU A 78 -11.37 -2.05 -4.78
CA LEU A 78 -11.68 -3.22 -3.95
C LEU A 78 -11.30 -4.53 -4.65
N VAL A 79 -11.64 -4.70 -5.92
CA VAL A 79 -11.27 -5.89 -6.72
C VAL A 79 -9.75 -6.04 -6.77
N LEU A 80 -9.02 -4.97 -7.07
CA LEU A 80 -7.55 -4.99 -7.06
C LEU A 80 -6.97 -5.38 -5.70
N SER A 81 -7.63 -5.01 -4.61
CA SER A 81 -7.19 -5.31 -3.24
C SER A 81 -7.49 -6.75 -2.83
N ILE A 82 -8.64 -7.31 -3.24
CA ILE A 82 -8.93 -8.74 -3.10
C ILE A 82 -7.88 -9.56 -3.85
N LEU A 83 -7.54 -9.14 -5.07
CA LEU A 83 -6.45 -9.72 -5.85
C LEU A 83 -5.09 -9.67 -5.13
N GLN A 84 -4.82 -8.64 -4.32
CA GLN A 84 -3.62 -8.58 -3.46
C GLN A 84 -3.68 -9.57 -2.29
N VAL A 85 -4.84 -9.74 -1.66
CA VAL A 85 -5.02 -10.74 -0.59
C VAL A 85 -4.84 -12.15 -1.15
N LEU A 86 -5.42 -12.45 -2.32
CA LEU A 86 -5.23 -13.73 -3.00
C LEU A 86 -3.75 -13.97 -3.39
N ALA A 87 -3.01 -12.91 -3.72
CA ALA A 87 -1.59 -13.02 -4.01
C ALA A 87 -0.79 -13.62 -2.85
N LEU A 88 -1.19 -13.39 -1.59
CA LEU A 88 -0.54 -13.98 -0.42
C LEU A 88 -0.60 -15.51 -0.44
N PHE A 89 -1.77 -16.08 -0.74
CA PHE A 89 -1.97 -17.54 -0.80
C PHE A 89 -1.30 -18.17 -2.01
N LEU A 90 -1.16 -17.41 -3.10
CA LEU A 90 -0.50 -17.85 -4.34
C LEU A 90 1.00 -17.53 -4.37
N ARG A 91 1.60 -17.13 -3.23
CA ARG A 91 3.01 -16.70 -3.17
C ARG A 91 3.95 -17.88 -3.46
N PRO A 92 4.70 -17.86 -4.59
CA PRO A 92 5.61 -18.96 -4.94
C PRO A 92 6.86 -18.98 -4.05
N ASN A 93 7.53 -20.15 -4.02
CA ASN A 93 8.86 -20.31 -3.41
C ASN A 93 9.88 -19.33 -4.02
N LYS A 94 10.87 -18.89 -3.20
CA LYS A 94 11.86 -17.88 -3.59
C LYS A 94 12.67 -18.30 -4.84
N ASP A 95 12.91 -19.60 -5.03
CA ASP A 95 13.73 -20.15 -6.12
C ASP A 95 12.94 -20.41 -7.42
N SER A 96 11.62 -20.20 -7.42
CA SER A 96 10.77 -20.44 -8.60
C SER A 96 10.87 -19.31 -9.62
N LYS A 97 10.97 -19.65 -10.92
CA LYS A 97 10.86 -18.66 -12.02
C LYS A 97 9.53 -17.88 -11.97
N ILE A 98 8.46 -18.50 -11.46
CA ILE A 98 7.13 -17.88 -11.32
C ILE A 98 7.16 -16.74 -10.29
N ARG A 99 8.08 -16.77 -9.31
CA ARG A 99 8.27 -15.72 -8.29
C ARG A 99 8.46 -14.33 -8.92
N LYS A 100 9.15 -14.25 -10.06
CA LYS A 100 9.37 -12.99 -10.78
C LYS A 100 8.06 -12.41 -11.32
N PHE A 101 7.23 -13.22 -11.95
CA PHE A 101 5.92 -12.80 -12.46
C PHE A 101 4.98 -12.40 -11.33
N TRP A 102 4.95 -13.20 -10.25
CA TRP A 102 4.19 -12.86 -9.04
C TRP A 102 4.62 -11.51 -8.46
N ASN A 103 5.93 -11.22 -8.39
CA ASN A 103 6.44 -9.95 -7.86
C ASN A 103 6.02 -8.76 -8.74
N TRP A 104 6.03 -8.93 -10.06
CA TRP A 104 5.60 -7.90 -10.99
C TRP A 104 4.10 -7.63 -10.85
N TYR A 105 3.28 -8.68 -10.93
CA TYR A 105 1.83 -8.63 -10.73
C TYR A 105 1.48 -7.95 -9.39
N HIS A 106 1.96 -8.50 -8.27
CA HIS A 106 1.64 -8.01 -6.94
C HIS A 106 2.07 -6.55 -6.75
N SER A 107 3.25 -6.18 -7.25
CA SER A 107 3.74 -4.81 -7.12
C SER A 107 2.96 -3.81 -7.95
N TRP A 108 2.60 -4.13 -9.20
CA TRP A 108 1.88 -3.19 -10.07
C TRP A 108 0.42 -3.05 -9.68
N PHE A 109 -0.27 -4.17 -9.47
CA PHE A 109 -1.69 -4.14 -9.10
C PHE A 109 -1.90 -3.53 -7.71
N GLY A 110 -0.97 -3.75 -6.76
CA GLY A 110 -0.98 -3.06 -5.47
C GLY A 110 -0.85 -1.54 -5.61
N ARG A 111 0.04 -1.05 -6.49
CA ARG A 111 0.18 0.41 -6.76
C ARG A 111 -1.09 0.97 -7.41
N MET A 112 -1.66 0.26 -8.37
CA MET A 112 -2.92 0.66 -9.01
C MET A 112 -4.02 0.79 -7.96
N ALA A 113 -4.16 -0.18 -7.05
CA ALA A 113 -5.16 -0.12 -5.97
C ALA A 113 -5.01 1.16 -5.14
N LEU A 114 -3.79 1.53 -4.75
CA LEU A 114 -3.52 2.74 -3.97
C LEU A 114 -3.83 4.03 -4.75
N VAL A 115 -3.47 4.09 -6.05
CA VAL A 115 -3.74 5.26 -6.90
C VAL A 115 -5.24 5.46 -7.07
N PHE A 116 -5.98 4.40 -7.43
CA PHE A 116 -7.42 4.48 -7.58
C PHE A 116 -8.13 4.78 -6.26
N ALA A 117 -7.62 4.25 -5.13
CA ALA A 117 -8.13 4.58 -3.82
C ALA A 117 -7.95 6.07 -3.47
N ALA A 118 -6.79 6.66 -3.75
CA ALA A 118 -6.53 8.08 -3.54
C ALA A 118 -7.46 8.97 -4.38
N ILE A 119 -7.60 8.65 -5.68
CA ILE A 119 -8.55 9.32 -6.56
C ILE A 119 -9.97 9.19 -6.00
N ASN A 120 -10.34 8.01 -5.52
CA ASN A 120 -11.68 7.76 -5.00
C ASN A 120 -12.00 8.55 -3.74
N ILE A 121 -11.02 8.75 -2.85
CA ILE A 121 -11.16 9.58 -1.65
C ILE A 121 -11.44 11.03 -2.05
N VAL A 122 -10.69 11.58 -3.01
CA VAL A 122 -10.90 12.95 -3.51
C VAL A 122 -12.28 13.11 -4.13
N LEU A 123 -12.70 12.17 -5.00
CA LEU A 123 -14.04 12.17 -5.60
C LEU A 123 -15.14 12.07 -4.53
N GLY A 124 -14.94 11.23 -3.52
CA GLY A 124 -15.86 11.08 -2.40
C GLY A 124 -16.02 12.37 -1.60
N MET A 125 -14.92 13.06 -1.31
CA MET A 125 -14.94 14.37 -0.64
C MET A 125 -15.63 15.44 -1.48
N GLN A 126 -15.34 15.50 -2.79
CA GLN A 126 -15.98 16.46 -3.69
C GLN A 126 -17.49 16.24 -3.75
N ALA A 127 -17.92 14.99 -3.91
CA ALA A 127 -19.32 14.67 -4.01
C ALA A 127 -20.09 14.77 -2.68
N ALA A 128 -19.39 14.63 -1.55
CA ALA A 128 -19.96 14.90 -0.23
C ALA A 128 -20.07 16.40 0.09
N GLY A 129 -19.55 17.29 -0.77
CA GLY A 129 -19.47 18.73 -0.48
C GLY A 129 -18.56 19.02 0.71
N ALA A 130 -17.49 18.25 0.90
CA ALA A 130 -16.63 18.36 2.07
C ALA A 130 -15.97 19.74 2.16
N GLY A 131 -15.97 20.31 3.38
CA GLY A 131 -15.34 21.60 3.68
C GLY A 131 -13.82 21.59 3.49
N SER A 132 -13.21 22.77 3.58
CA SER A 132 -11.75 22.96 3.45
C SER A 132 -10.95 22.05 4.38
N ASP A 133 -11.42 21.86 5.61
CA ASP A 133 -10.70 21.12 6.65
C ASP A 133 -10.45 19.66 6.27
N TRP A 134 -11.42 19.03 5.60
CA TRP A 134 -11.28 17.66 5.10
C TRP A 134 -10.25 17.57 3.98
N LYS A 135 -10.29 18.53 3.06
CA LYS A 135 -9.35 18.59 1.93
C LYS A 135 -7.92 18.85 2.43
N ILE A 136 -7.76 19.76 3.39
CA ILE A 136 -6.47 20.06 4.03
C ILE A 136 -5.97 18.85 4.80
N GLY A 137 -6.83 18.22 5.62
CA GLY A 137 -6.46 17.04 6.41
C GLY A 137 -6.01 15.87 5.54
N TYR A 138 -6.78 15.52 4.51
CA TYR A 138 -6.36 14.49 3.57
C TYR A 138 -5.13 14.89 2.76
N GLY A 139 -5.05 16.16 2.33
CA GLY A 139 -3.90 16.70 1.63
C GLY A 139 -2.60 16.59 2.43
N PHE A 140 -2.66 16.80 3.75
CA PHE A 140 -1.53 16.63 4.66
C PHE A 140 -1.12 15.15 4.77
N VAL A 141 -2.08 14.24 4.96
CA VAL A 141 -1.82 12.78 4.99
C VAL A 141 -1.17 12.32 3.68
N PHE A 142 -1.75 12.69 2.54
CA PHE A 142 -1.21 12.36 1.22
C PHE A 142 0.18 12.96 1.01
N GLY A 143 0.36 14.23 1.37
CA GLY A 143 1.63 14.95 1.28
C GLY A 143 2.75 14.26 2.07
N ILE A 144 2.49 13.86 3.31
CA ILE A 144 3.44 13.09 4.13
C ILE A 144 3.82 11.79 3.43
N MET A 145 2.84 11.04 2.90
CA MET A 145 3.12 9.78 2.21
C MET A 145 3.99 9.96 0.98
N VAL A 146 3.72 11.00 0.18
CA VAL A 146 4.51 11.32 -1.02
C VAL A 146 5.92 11.76 -0.63
N VAL A 147 6.07 12.66 0.34
CA VAL A 147 7.38 13.12 0.82
C VAL A 147 8.19 11.95 1.37
N ALA A 148 7.59 11.11 2.21
CA ALA A 148 8.25 9.92 2.75
C ALA A 148 8.71 8.97 1.62
N ALA A 149 7.86 8.73 0.62
CA ALA A 149 8.21 7.89 -0.52
C ALA A 149 9.36 8.48 -1.35
N ILE A 150 9.36 9.80 -1.60
CA ILE A 150 10.44 10.49 -2.32
C ILE A 150 11.76 10.39 -1.55
N VAL A 151 11.76 10.72 -0.26
CA VAL A 151 12.96 10.64 0.59
C VAL A 151 13.51 9.22 0.60
N LEU A 152 12.65 8.21 0.83
CA LEU A 152 13.05 6.81 0.84
C LEU A 152 13.55 6.33 -0.53
N GLU A 153 12.99 6.83 -1.64
CA GLU A 153 13.49 6.50 -2.98
C GLU A 153 14.86 7.10 -3.26
N ILE A 154 15.10 8.35 -2.85
CA ILE A 154 16.41 9.00 -2.95
C ILE A 154 17.44 8.20 -2.15
N LEU A 155 17.15 7.88 -0.88
CA LEU A 155 18.04 7.07 -0.05
C LEU A 155 18.31 5.69 -0.65
N ALA A 156 17.28 5.02 -1.17
CA ALA A 156 17.43 3.72 -1.82
C ALA A 156 18.24 3.82 -3.12
N TYR A 157 18.11 4.91 -3.86
CA TYR A 157 18.91 5.17 -5.05
C TYR A 157 20.38 5.40 -4.69
N LEU A 158 20.67 6.27 -3.73
CA LEU A 158 22.03 6.57 -3.26
C LEU A 158 22.75 5.32 -2.75
N LYS A 159 22.06 4.49 -1.95
CA LYS A 159 22.61 3.20 -1.50
C LYS A 159 22.92 2.26 -2.67
N ARG A 160 22.06 2.21 -3.69
CA ARG A 160 22.30 1.39 -4.89
C ARG A 160 23.45 1.92 -5.74
N SER A 161 23.63 3.24 -5.84
CA SER A 161 24.77 3.83 -6.57
C SER A 161 26.08 3.58 -5.84
N GLU A 162 26.10 3.72 -4.51
CA GLU A 162 27.27 3.42 -3.68
C GLU A 162 27.71 1.96 -3.86
N MET A 163 26.79 0.99 -3.74
CA MET A 163 27.11 -0.43 -3.95
C MET A 163 27.63 -0.74 -5.36
N ARG A 164 27.22 0.02 -6.39
CA ARG A 164 27.73 -0.13 -7.76
C ARG A 164 29.13 0.46 -7.96
N SER A 165 29.50 1.45 -7.14
CA SER A 165 30.82 2.08 -7.19
C SER A 165 31.91 1.33 -6.42
N LEU A 166 31.54 0.37 -5.55
CA LEU A 166 32.50 -0.43 -4.80
C LEU A 166 33.22 -1.43 -5.72
N PRO A 167 34.56 -1.57 -5.60
CA PRO A 167 35.30 -2.58 -6.35
C PRO A 167 34.84 -4.00 -5.95
N PRO A 168 34.99 -5.01 -6.83
CA PRO A 168 34.38 -6.34 -6.65
C PRO A 168 34.74 -7.05 -5.34
N ASN A 169 35.90 -6.74 -4.78
CA ASN A 169 36.46 -7.26 -3.53
C ASN A 169 35.97 -6.54 -2.26
N PHE A 170 35.21 -5.45 -2.39
CA PHE A 170 34.64 -4.69 -1.27
C PHE A 170 33.11 -4.71 -1.25
N GLN A 171 32.47 -5.59 -2.03
CA GLN A 171 31.06 -5.89 -1.85
C GLN A 171 30.88 -6.47 -0.45
N LEU A 172 30.41 -5.64 0.48
CA LEU A 172 30.09 -6.08 1.84
C LEU A 172 29.10 -7.23 1.72
N ASP A 173 29.53 -8.42 2.12
CA ASP A 173 28.61 -9.51 2.41
C ASP A 173 27.50 -8.96 3.31
N PRO A 174 26.23 -9.36 3.10
CA PRO A 174 25.14 -8.94 3.96
C PRO A 174 25.38 -9.52 5.37
N VAL A 175 26.12 -8.76 6.18
CA VAL A 175 26.35 -8.87 7.62
C VAL A 175 26.19 -10.29 8.18
N GLY A 176 27.32 -11.01 8.28
CA GLY A 176 27.67 -11.80 9.46
C GLY A 176 26.74 -12.96 9.82
N GLY A 177 26.66 -13.98 8.97
CA GLY A 177 26.36 -15.34 9.45
C GLY A 177 27.63 -15.93 10.04
N ALA A 178 27.80 -15.85 11.37
CA ALA A 178 28.82 -16.65 12.04
C ALA A 178 28.58 -18.13 11.69
N THR A 179 29.53 -18.72 10.97
CA THR A 179 29.61 -20.16 10.76
C THR A 179 29.90 -20.80 12.12
N PHE A 180 28.85 -21.27 12.80
CA PHE A 180 29.05 -22.19 13.90
C PHE A 180 29.53 -23.53 13.35
N PRO A 181 30.63 -24.10 13.84
CA PRO A 181 31.05 -25.43 13.45
C PRO A 181 30.02 -26.46 13.95
N SER A 182 29.43 -27.21 13.03
CA SER A 182 28.64 -28.39 13.35
C SER A 182 29.57 -29.49 13.90
N LYS A 183 29.31 -29.93 15.12
CA LYS A 183 29.57 -31.31 15.52
C LYS A 183 28.37 -32.17 15.14
#